data_AF-A0AAE6WRU7-F1
#
_entry.id   AF-A0AAE6WRU7-F1
#
_cell.length_a   1.000
_cell.length_b   1.000
_cell.length_c   1.000
_cell.angle_alpha   90.00
_cell.angle_beta   90.00
_cell.angle_gamma   90.00
#
_symmetry.space_group_name_H-M   'P 1'
#
loop_
_entity.id
_entity.type
_entity.pdbx_description
1 polymer ?
#
loop_
_entity_poly.entity_id
_entity_poly.type
_entity_poly.pdbx_seq_one_letter_code
_entity_poly.pdbx_strand_id
1 'polypeptide(L)'
;MMRRLQQVGRLLPMLVMVALLLTGCGDPYLSALQPKGTVAGMQYDLIKLSVTIMLGVFTVVVVIFTYVLIRYRKRKGDNSIPEQIEGNHKLEIIWTVIPFILLIVLAIPMVSTTFTLAKDYSNDKDALQVKVTGHQFWWEFEYPDLKINTAQELYIPVNKKAYLSLEASDVIHSFWVPALGGKKDTNPGMTNHMWLESPVEGTFQGRCAELCGPSHALMDFKVKVVSQEEFDKWVVQMTKGENAPAENKAVATQGEEVFKQSCISCHAVDGNGGKIGPDLTNFGNRQTVAGVLPNDKQHVAEWLKDPESVKPGNLMPNLKLNDDQVDALVEYLSSLKRQ
;
A
#
# COMPACT_ATOMS: atom_id res chain seq x y z
N MET A 1 -51.71 -15.72 13.31
CA MET A 1 -51.06 -14.50 12.79
C MET A 1 -49.95 -13.96 13.70
N MET A 2 -50.14 -13.92 15.03
CA MET A 2 -49.16 -13.35 15.99
C MET A 2 -47.77 -14.04 16.05
N ARG A 3 -47.66 -15.36 15.84
CA ARG A 3 -46.36 -16.07 15.86
C ARG A 3 -45.43 -15.74 14.70
N ARG A 4 -45.95 -15.31 13.54
CA ARG A 4 -45.11 -14.88 12.39
C ARG A 4 -44.51 -13.49 12.62
N LEU A 5 -45.24 -12.57 13.24
CA LEU A 5 -44.73 -11.23 13.57
C LEU A 5 -43.58 -11.27 14.60
N GLN A 6 -43.63 -12.17 15.57
CA GLN A 6 -42.56 -12.33 16.57
C GLN A 6 -41.24 -12.86 15.98
N GLN A 7 -41.30 -13.63 14.89
CA GLN A 7 -40.08 -14.12 14.22
C GLN A 7 -39.43 -13.05 13.34
N VAL A 8 -40.22 -12.19 12.70
CA VAL A 8 -39.70 -11.05 11.92
C VAL A 8 -39.02 -10.02 12.83
N GLY A 9 -39.57 -9.76 14.02
CA GLY A 9 -38.96 -8.86 15.01
C GLY A 9 -37.61 -9.34 15.56
N ARG A 10 -37.32 -10.65 15.52
CA ARG A 10 -36.03 -11.21 15.96
C ARG A 10 -34.93 -11.13 14.90
N LEU A 11 -35.28 -11.06 13.62
CA LEU A 11 -34.32 -10.94 12.51
C LEU A 11 -33.91 -9.49 12.24
N LEU A 12 -34.74 -8.53 12.62
CA LEU A 12 -34.49 -7.10 12.47
C LEU A 12 -33.16 -6.62 13.09
N PRO A 13 -32.80 -6.94 14.35
CA PRO A 13 -31.51 -6.53 14.91
C PRO A 13 -30.31 -7.16 14.20
N MET A 14 -30.46 -8.39 13.67
CA MET A 14 -29.40 -9.06 12.91
C MET A 14 -29.19 -8.40 11.54
N LEU A 15 -30.27 -8.02 10.86
CA LEU A 15 -30.25 -7.26 9.61
C LEU A 15 -29.66 -5.84 9.80
N VAL A 16 -30.02 -5.17 10.90
CA VAL A 16 -29.47 -3.85 11.24
C VAL A 16 -27.97 -3.95 11.56
N MET A 17 -27.54 -4.98 12.28
CA MET A 17 -26.12 -5.24 12.56
C MET A 17 -25.33 -5.53 11.28
N VAL A 18 -25.88 -6.33 10.35
CA VAL A 18 -25.27 -6.56 9.03
C VAL A 18 -25.22 -5.27 8.22
N ALA A 19 -26.27 -4.45 8.22
CA ALA A 19 -26.27 -3.16 7.53
C ALA A 19 -25.21 -2.19 8.10
N LEU A 20 -25.04 -2.15 9.42
CA LEU A 20 -24.00 -1.35 10.10
C LEU A 20 -22.58 -1.84 9.80
N LEU A 21 -22.39 -3.15 9.63
CA LEU A 21 -21.10 -3.72 9.22
C LEU A 21 -20.74 -3.39 7.76
N LEU A 22 -21.73 -3.05 6.92
CA LEU A 22 -21.53 -2.68 5.52
C LEU A 22 -21.23 -1.19 5.30
N THR A 23 -21.37 -0.33 6.32
CA THR A 23 -21.13 1.13 6.20
C THR A 23 -19.68 1.56 6.44
N GLY A 24 -18.69 0.66 6.26
CA GLY A 24 -17.29 1.02 6.39
C GLY A 24 -16.84 2.02 5.30
N CYS A 25 -16.66 3.29 5.66
CA CYS A 25 -15.97 4.27 4.80
C CYS A 25 -14.47 3.93 4.78
N GLY A 26 -13.97 3.42 3.66
CA GLY A 26 -12.54 3.27 3.42
C GLY A 26 -11.92 4.57 2.90
N ASP A 27 -10.67 4.83 3.27
CA ASP A 27 -9.87 5.90 2.66
C ASP A 27 -9.68 5.57 1.15
N PRO A 28 -10.12 6.45 0.22
CA PRO A 28 -10.01 6.21 -1.20
C PRO A 28 -8.57 6.04 -1.70
N TYR A 29 -7.58 6.53 -0.95
CA TYR A 29 -6.17 6.47 -1.31
C TYR A 29 -5.42 5.28 -0.68
N LEU A 30 -6.12 4.44 0.11
CA LEU A 30 -5.59 3.21 0.74
C LEU A 30 -6.44 1.96 0.42
N SER A 31 -7.47 2.07 -0.44
CA SER A 31 -8.40 0.98 -0.69
C SER A 31 -8.12 0.23 -2.01
N ALA A 32 -7.92 -1.09 -1.92
CA ALA A 32 -7.87 -1.97 -3.08
C ALA A 32 -9.24 -2.12 -3.80
N LEU A 33 -10.34 -1.70 -3.15
CA LEU A 33 -11.70 -1.74 -3.72
C LEU A 33 -12.08 -0.44 -4.45
N GLN A 34 -11.20 0.57 -4.42
CA GLN A 34 -11.36 1.82 -5.17
C GLN A 34 -10.11 2.05 -6.03
N PRO A 35 -9.91 1.23 -7.08
CA PRO A 35 -8.70 1.30 -7.89
C PRO A 35 -8.57 2.67 -8.57
N LYS A 36 -7.35 3.20 -8.52
CA LYS A 36 -6.92 4.43 -9.18
C LYS A 36 -5.79 4.18 -10.18
N GLY A 37 -5.08 3.05 -10.06
CA GLY A 37 -4.10 2.59 -11.04
C GLY A 37 -4.67 1.58 -12.04
N THR A 38 -4.02 1.48 -13.21
CA THR A 38 -4.37 0.52 -14.27
C THR A 38 -4.25 -0.93 -13.78
N VAL A 39 -3.19 -1.23 -13.01
CA VAL A 39 -2.97 -2.55 -12.40
C VAL A 39 -4.08 -2.90 -11.40
N ALA A 40 -4.37 -2.00 -10.46
CA ALA A 40 -5.45 -2.20 -9.50
C ALA A 40 -6.82 -2.34 -10.20
N GLY A 41 -7.06 -1.62 -11.29
CA GLY A 41 -8.29 -1.74 -12.09
C GLY A 41 -8.50 -3.15 -12.63
N MET A 42 -7.47 -3.72 -13.27
CA MET A 42 -7.52 -5.12 -13.78
C MET A 42 -7.78 -6.12 -12.64
N GLN A 43 -7.13 -5.93 -11.48
CA GLN A 43 -7.32 -6.79 -10.31
C GLN A 43 -8.73 -6.66 -9.74
N TYR A 44 -9.27 -5.44 -9.67
CA TYR A 44 -10.63 -5.18 -9.19
C TYR A 44 -11.69 -5.81 -10.10
N ASP A 45 -11.48 -5.83 -11.42
CA ASP A 45 -12.37 -6.51 -12.35
C ASP A 45 -12.41 -8.03 -12.11
N LEU A 46 -11.26 -8.66 -11.81
CA LEU A 46 -11.20 -10.07 -11.41
C LEU A 46 -11.89 -10.31 -10.06
N ILE A 47 -11.74 -9.41 -9.10
CA ILE A 47 -12.45 -9.47 -7.81
C ILE A 47 -13.97 -9.41 -8.05
N LYS A 48 -14.46 -8.46 -8.84
CA LYS A 48 -15.90 -8.37 -9.17
C LYS A 48 -16.41 -9.65 -9.84
N LEU A 49 -15.67 -10.20 -10.80
CA LEU A 49 -16.04 -11.45 -11.48
C LEU A 49 -16.14 -12.61 -10.49
N SER A 50 -15.08 -12.84 -9.70
CA SER A 50 -15.01 -13.94 -8.74
C SER A 50 -16.08 -13.83 -7.64
N VAL A 51 -16.28 -12.64 -7.08
CA VAL A 51 -17.31 -12.38 -6.07
C VAL A 51 -18.71 -12.57 -6.65
N THR A 52 -18.96 -12.15 -7.89
CA THR A 52 -20.27 -12.36 -8.55
C THR A 52 -20.59 -13.84 -8.71
N ILE A 53 -19.61 -14.64 -9.18
CA ILE A 53 -19.78 -16.10 -9.31
C ILE A 53 -20.01 -16.74 -7.94
N MET A 54 -19.21 -16.37 -6.94
CA MET A 54 -19.32 -16.89 -5.58
C MET A 54 -20.68 -16.60 -4.96
N LEU A 55 -21.15 -15.35 -5.06
CA LEU A 55 -22.48 -14.95 -4.57
C LEU A 55 -23.60 -15.67 -5.30
N GLY A 56 -23.47 -15.90 -6.62
CA GLY A 56 -24.42 -16.68 -7.39
C GLY A 56 -24.54 -18.12 -6.89
N VAL A 57 -23.41 -18.83 -6.76
CA VAL A 57 -23.37 -20.21 -6.25
C VAL A 57 -23.88 -20.27 -4.80
N PHE A 58 -23.41 -19.37 -3.94
CA PHE A 58 -23.85 -19.28 -2.55
C PHE A 58 -25.37 -19.10 -2.45
N THR A 59 -25.94 -18.20 -3.24
CA THR A 59 -27.39 -17.95 -3.25
C THR A 59 -28.16 -19.20 -3.65
N VAL A 60 -27.74 -19.91 -4.70
CA VAL A 60 -28.39 -21.16 -5.14
C VAL A 60 -28.36 -22.21 -4.03
N VAL A 61 -27.19 -22.44 -3.42
CA VAL A 61 -27.02 -23.42 -2.34
C VAL A 61 -27.88 -23.05 -1.13
N VAL A 62 -27.85 -21.80 -0.69
CA VAL A 62 -28.64 -21.33 0.46
C VAL A 62 -30.14 -21.44 0.18
N VAL A 63 -30.61 -21.11 -1.02
CA VAL A 63 -32.02 -21.24 -1.40
C VAL A 63 -32.46 -22.69 -1.36
N ILE A 64 -31.70 -23.61 -1.99
CA ILE A 64 -32.02 -25.04 -2.00
C ILE A 64 -32.01 -25.60 -0.57
N PHE A 65 -30.97 -25.28 0.20
CA PHE A 65 -30.83 -25.75 1.57
C PHE A 65 -31.98 -25.25 2.46
N THR A 66 -32.31 -23.96 2.36
CA THR A 66 -33.43 -23.36 3.08
C THR A 66 -34.76 -23.98 2.66
N TYR A 67 -34.97 -24.20 1.36
CA TYR A 67 -36.14 -24.89 0.85
C TYR A 67 -36.27 -26.29 1.44
N VAL A 68 -35.19 -27.08 1.45
CA VAL A 68 -35.18 -28.43 2.00
C VAL A 68 -35.52 -28.42 3.50
N LEU A 69 -34.88 -27.53 4.26
CA LEU A 69 -35.12 -27.38 5.69
C LEU A 69 -36.57 -27.00 6.02
N ILE A 70 -37.23 -26.20 5.18
CA ILE A 70 -38.62 -25.80 5.39
C ILE A 70 -39.58 -26.89 4.93
N ARG A 71 -39.35 -27.45 3.74
CA ARG A 71 -40.27 -28.36 3.06
C ARG A 71 -40.28 -29.76 3.66
N TYR A 72 -39.13 -30.26 4.09
CA TYR A 72 -38.93 -31.63 4.62
C TYR A 72 -38.73 -31.66 6.14
N ARG A 73 -39.06 -30.58 6.84
CA ARG A 73 -39.02 -30.56 8.30
C ARG A 73 -40.00 -31.57 8.90
N LYS A 74 -39.49 -32.55 9.64
CA LYS A 74 -40.30 -33.53 10.37
C LYS A 74 -41.27 -32.83 11.34
N ARG A 75 -42.56 -33.15 11.22
CA ARG A 75 -43.61 -32.60 12.11
C ARG A 75 -43.73 -33.47 13.36
N LYS A 76 -44.20 -32.87 14.46
CA LYS A 76 -44.48 -33.62 15.69
C LYS A 76 -45.55 -34.68 15.40
N GLY A 77 -45.25 -35.94 15.70
CA GLY A 77 -46.15 -37.08 15.50
C GLY A 77 -46.04 -37.78 14.14
N ASP A 78 -45.16 -37.32 13.24
CA ASP A 78 -44.92 -38.00 11.96
C ASP A 78 -43.96 -39.18 12.14
N ASN A 79 -44.44 -40.40 11.88
CA ASN A 79 -43.66 -41.64 11.93
C ASN A 79 -43.51 -42.29 10.54
N SER A 80 -43.84 -41.57 9.47
CA SER A 80 -43.65 -42.07 8.11
C SER A 80 -42.16 -42.17 7.76
N ILE A 81 -41.81 -43.21 6.99
CA ILE A 81 -40.48 -43.39 6.43
C ILE A 81 -40.46 -42.63 5.10
N PRO A 82 -39.47 -41.75 4.83
CA PRO A 82 -39.38 -41.04 3.56
C PRO A 82 -39.06 -42.01 2.41
N GLU A 83 -39.32 -41.59 1.17
CA GLU A 83 -38.90 -42.36 -0.01
C GLU A 83 -37.38 -42.58 0.01
N GLN A 84 -36.97 -43.84 -0.16
CA GLN A 84 -35.56 -44.25 -0.14
C GLN A 84 -34.96 -44.06 -1.54
N ILE A 85 -34.60 -42.81 -1.87
CA ILE A 85 -33.94 -42.45 -3.13
C ILE A 85 -32.43 -42.42 -2.90
N GLU A 86 -31.69 -43.27 -3.62
CA GLU A 86 -30.23 -43.40 -3.42
C GLU A 86 -29.40 -42.40 -4.25
N GLY A 87 -29.95 -41.84 -5.33
CA GLY A 87 -29.20 -40.89 -6.15
C GLY A 87 -29.89 -40.51 -7.45
N ASN A 88 -29.22 -39.68 -8.23
CA ASN A 88 -29.66 -39.28 -9.55
C ASN A 88 -28.46 -38.89 -10.42
N HIS A 89 -28.05 -39.81 -11.29
CA HIS A 89 -26.90 -39.60 -12.19
C HIS A 89 -27.00 -38.34 -13.06
N LYS A 90 -28.21 -37.89 -13.42
CA LYS A 90 -28.37 -36.64 -14.18
C LYS A 90 -28.01 -35.43 -13.33
N LEU A 91 -28.45 -35.40 -12.07
CA LEU A 91 -28.08 -34.32 -11.13
C LEU A 91 -26.58 -34.36 -10.82
N GLU A 92 -26.03 -35.57 -10.69
CA GLU A 92 -24.59 -35.78 -10.48
C GLU A 92 -23.73 -35.16 -11.57
N ILE A 93 -24.10 -35.39 -12.83
CA ILE A 93 -23.40 -34.80 -13.98
C ILE A 93 -23.55 -33.27 -13.95
N ILE A 94 -24.77 -32.76 -13.73
CA ILE A 94 -25.05 -31.32 -13.75
C ILE A 94 -24.23 -30.57 -12.70
N TRP A 95 -24.24 -31.02 -11.45
CA TRP A 95 -23.52 -30.34 -10.37
C TRP A 95 -22.00 -30.53 -10.43
N THR A 96 -21.50 -31.41 -11.29
CA THR A 96 -20.06 -31.59 -11.53
C THR A 96 -19.60 -30.70 -12.69
N VAL A 97 -20.37 -30.68 -13.78
CA VAL A 97 -20.07 -29.91 -14.98
C VAL A 97 -20.21 -28.40 -14.74
N ILE A 98 -21.23 -27.96 -13.98
CA ILE A 98 -21.43 -26.52 -13.72
C ILE A 98 -20.21 -25.90 -12.99
N PRO A 99 -19.73 -26.41 -11.84
CA PRO A 99 -18.55 -25.87 -11.18
C PRO A 99 -17.31 -25.91 -12.07
N PHE A 100 -17.12 -26.97 -12.85
CA PHE A 100 -16.01 -27.06 -13.80
C PHE A 100 -16.02 -25.93 -14.83
N ILE A 101 -17.19 -25.63 -15.43
CA ILE A 101 -17.34 -24.51 -16.36
C ILE A 101 -17.09 -23.17 -15.65
N LEU A 102 -17.63 -22.98 -14.44
CA LEU A 102 -17.41 -21.75 -13.67
C LEU A 102 -15.92 -21.51 -13.36
N LEU A 103 -15.17 -22.58 -13.06
CA LEU A 103 -13.72 -22.49 -12.87
C LEU A 103 -12.99 -22.09 -14.15
N ILE A 104 -13.39 -22.60 -15.32
CA ILE A 104 -12.79 -22.19 -16.60
C ILE A 104 -13.03 -20.71 -16.86
N VAL A 105 -14.26 -20.23 -16.63
CA VAL A 105 -14.63 -18.81 -16.81
C VAL A 105 -13.80 -17.89 -15.93
N LEU A 106 -13.43 -18.33 -14.72
CA LEU A 106 -12.54 -17.57 -13.82
C LEU A 106 -11.07 -17.70 -14.23
N ALA A 107 -10.63 -18.91 -14.58
CA ALA A 107 -9.23 -19.23 -14.83
C ALA A 107 -8.66 -18.50 -16.05
N ILE A 108 -9.42 -18.41 -17.15
CA ILE A 108 -8.95 -17.76 -18.40
C ILE A 108 -8.53 -16.30 -18.16
N PRO A 109 -9.40 -15.39 -17.66
CA PRO A 109 -8.99 -14.01 -17.41
C PRO A 109 -7.94 -13.92 -16.30
N MET A 110 -8.01 -14.76 -15.26
CA MET A 110 -6.99 -14.78 -14.20
C MET A 110 -5.59 -15.06 -14.73
N VAL A 111 -5.43 -16.09 -15.55
CA VAL A 111 -4.14 -16.46 -16.15
C VAL A 111 -3.68 -15.36 -17.10
N SER A 112 -4.56 -14.85 -17.98
CA SER A 112 -4.23 -13.77 -18.91
C SER A 112 -3.75 -12.52 -18.19
N THR A 113 -4.48 -12.06 -17.18
CA THR A 113 -4.09 -10.89 -16.36
C THR A 113 -2.78 -11.16 -15.63
N THR A 114 -2.56 -12.37 -15.10
CA THR A 114 -1.29 -12.71 -14.42
C THR A 114 -0.09 -12.52 -15.36
N PHE A 115 -0.18 -12.99 -16.61
CA PHE A 115 0.89 -12.76 -17.60
C PHE A 115 1.05 -11.29 -17.99
N THR A 116 -0.05 -10.53 -18.09
CA THR A 116 0.02 -9.08 -18.32
C THR A 116 0.73 -8.35 -17.18
N LEU A 117 0.42 -8.70 -15.94
CA LEU A 117 1.06 -8.12 -14.75
C LEU A 117 2.53 -8.52 -14.62
N ALA A 118 2.90 -9.71 -15.08
CA ALA A 118 4.28 -10.21 -15.11
C ALA A 118 5.12 -9.69 -16.29
N LYS A 119 4.57 -8.80 -17.13
CA LYS A 119 5.29 -8.26 -18.28
C LYS A 119 6.51 -7.46 -17.82
N ASP A 120 7.65 -7.76 -18.43
CA ASP A 120 8.92 -7.09 -18.18
C ASP A 120 9.03 -5.81 -19.02
N TYR A 121 9.33 -4.70 -18.36
CA TYR A 121 9.55 -3.37 -18.96
C TYR A 121 10.97 -2.84 -18.69
N SER A 122 11.91 -3.70 -18.31
CA SER A 122 13.31 -3.34 -18.03
C SER A 122 14.03 -2.68 -19.22
N ASN A 123 13.67 -3.08 -20.44
CA ASN A 123 14.24 -2.53 -21.68
C ASN A 123 13.32 -1.51 -22.38
N ASP A 124 12.21 -1.13 -21.74
CA ASP A 124 11.28 -0.14 -22.28
C ASP A 124 11.79 1.28 -21.98
N LYS A 125 12.12 2.02 -23.05
CA LYS A 125 12.64 3.38 -22.96
C LYS A 125 11.58 4.40 -22.56
N ASP A 126 10.31 4.07 -22.75
CA ASP A 126 9.19 4.94 -22.39
C ASP A 126 8.77 4.72 -20.93
N ALA A 127 9.18 3.61 -20.31
CA ALA A 127 8.93 3.32 -18.91
C ALA A 127 9.90 4.06 -17.99
N LEU A 128 9.38 4.65 -16.91
CA LEU A 128 10.19 5.24 -15.85
C LEU A 128 10.81 4.12 -15.02
N GLN A 129 12.13 3.99 -15.06
CA GLN A 129 12.87 2.99 -14.29
C GLN A 129 13.12 3.50 -12.86
N VAL A 130 12.66 2.74 -11.87
CA VAL A 130 12.86 3.06 -10.46
C VAL A 130 13.34 1.81 -9.72
N LYS A 131 14.42 1.96 -8.95
CA LYS A 131 14.83 0.94 -7.99
C LYS A 131 14.25 1.31 -6.62
N VAL A 132 13.59 0.36 -6.01
CA VAL A 132 12.97 0.45 -4.70
C VAL A 132 13.74 -0.45 -3.75
N THR A 133 14.23 0.11 -2.66
CA THR A 133 14.92 -0.66 -1.62
C THR A 133 14.19 -0.54 -0.29
N GLY A 134 13.80 -1.67 0.27
CA GLY A 134 13.23 -1.76 1.61
C GLY A 134 14.32 -1.87 2.67
N HIS A 135 14.21 -1.04 3.72
CA HIS A 135 15.08 -1.02 4.89
C HIS A 135 14.23 -1.03 6.16
N GLN A 136 14.72 -1.52 7.29
CA GLN A 136 14.08 -1.40 8.60
C GLN A 136 14.20 0.05 9.10
N PHE A 137 13.16 0.89 9.14
CA PHE A 137 11.78 0.72 8.66
C PHE A 137 11.39 1.90 7.75
N TRP A 138 11.99 1.97 6.57
CA TRP A 138 11.83 3.05 5.59
C TRP A 138 12.10 2.55 4.15
N TRP A 139 11.66 3.33 3.17
CA TRP A 139 11.74 3.02 1.74
C TRP A 139 12.64 3.99 1.01
N GLU A 140 13.57 3.45 0.22
CA GLU A 140 14.45 4.18 -0.68
C GLU A 140 13.95 4.07 -2.12
N PHE A 141 14.02 5.18 -2.85
CA PHE A 141 13.63 5.28 -4.25
C PHE A 141 14.77 5.90 -5.06
N GLU A 142 15.44 5.08 -5.85
CA GLU A 142 16.50 5.50 -6.76
C GLU A 142 15.94 5.56 -8.20
N TYR A 143 16.21 6.66 -8.90
CA TYR A 143 15.89 6.86 -10.32
C TYR A 143 17.22 6.86 -11.09
N PRO A 144 17.70 5.70 -11.58
CA PRO A 144 19.07 5.57 -12.08
C PRO A 144 19.38 6.51 -13.26
N ASP A 145 18.44 6.63 -14.20
CA ASP A 145 18.59 7.48 -15.39
C ASP A 145 18.64 8.97 -15.04
N LEU A 146 17.97 9.36 -13.94
CA LEU A 146 17.90 10.74 -13.46
C LEU A 146 18.99 11.05 -12.42
N LYS A 147 19.68 10.03 -11.91
CA LYS A 147 20.63 10.10 -10.79
C LYS A 147 20.03 10.76 -9.55
N ILE A 148 18.74 10.53 -9.31
CA ILE A 148 18.02 11.02 -8.14
C ILE A 148 17.89 9.87 -7.15
N ASN A 149 18.18 10.16 -5.88
CA ASN A 149 17.81 9.31 -4.76
C ASN A 149 16.86 10.10 -3.86
N THR A 150 15.80 9.45 -3.39
CA THR A 150 14.87 10.02 -2.42
C THR A 150 14.35 8.91 -1.51
N ALA A 151 13.68 9.31 -0.43
CA ALA A 151 13.14 8.39 0.55
C ALA A 151 11.69 8.72 0.87
N GLN A 152 10.90 7.68 1.17
CA GLN A 152 9.50 7.76 1.63
C GLN A 152 8.49 8.35 0.64
N GLU A 153 8.91 9.06 -0.41
CA GLU A 153 8.04 9.63 -1.43
C GLU A 153 8.52 9.25 -2.84
N LEU A 154 7.75 8.39 -3.52
CA LEU A 154 7.94 8.02 -4.91
C LEU A 154 7.14 8.98 -5.81
N TYR A 155 7.75 9.53 -6.85
CA TYR A 155 7.11 10.38 -7.85
C TYR A 155 6.98 9.62 -9.16
N ILE A 156 5.77 9.62 -9.75
CA ILE A 156 5.52 9.04 -11.07
C ILE A 156 4.64 9.98 -11.91
N PRO A 157 4.90 10.15 -13.21
CA PRO A 157 3.99 10.89 -14.09
C PRO A 157 2.68 10.14 -14.33
N VAL A 158 1.59 10.87 -14.42
CA VAL A 158 0.28 10.36 -14.85
C VAL A 158 0.37 9.75 -16.25
N ASN A 159 -0.35 8.64 -16.50
CA ASN A 159 -0.34 7.88 -17.76
C ASN A 159 1.04 7.36 -18.20
N LYS A 160 2.01 7.28 -17.28
CA LYS A 160 3.33 6.70 -17.54
C LYS A 160 3.51 5.42 -16.74
N LYS A 161 4.08 4.40 -17.37
CA LYS A 161 4.46 3.17 -16.67
C LYS A 161 5.71 3.44 -15.84
N ALA A 162 5.63 3.18 -14.54
CA ALA A 162 6.79 3.09 -13.66
C ALA A 162 7.15 1.62 -13.49
N TYR A 163 8.32 1.21 -13.99
CA TYR A 163 8.87 -0.13 -13.80
C TYR A 163 9.75 -0.13 -12.55
N LEU A 164 9.38 -0.96 -11.59
CA LEU A 164 9.98 -1.00 -10.27
C LEU A 164 10.84 -2.27 -10.15
N SER A 165 12.14 -2.09 -9.91
CA SER A 165 13.00 -3.16 -9.40
C SER A 165 12.99 -3.11 -7.88
N LEU A 166 12.69 -4.23 -7.24
CA LEU A 166 12.34 -4.34 -5.84
C LEU A 166 13.37 -5.23 -5.13
N GLU A 167 14.07 -4.67 -4.16
CA GLU A 167 15.08 -5.37 -3.37
C GLU A 167 14.99 -4.95 -1.90
N ALA A 168 15.50 -5.75 -0.98
CA ALA A 168 15.65 -5.36 0.42
C ALA A 168 17.11 -5.40 0.84
N SER A 169 17.51 -4.48 1.72
CA SER A 169 18.87 -4.39 2.25
C SER A 169 19.10 -5.27 3.48
N ASP A 170 18.03 -5.67 4.17
CA ASP A 170 18.08 -6.36 5.46
C ASP A 170 17.21 -7.62 5.53
N VAL A 171 15.91 -7.47 5.79
CA VAL A 171 14.91 -8.53 5.92
C VAL A 171 13.90 -8.45 4.77
N ILE A 172 12.99 -9.41 4.70
CA ILE A 172 11.93 -9.37 3.69
C ILE A 172 10.94 -8.25 4.05
N HIS A 173 10.56 -7.47 3.05
CA HIS A 173 9.44 -6.52 3.10
C HIS A 173 8.48 -6.79 1.94
N SER A 174 7.37 -6.05 1.86
CA SER A 174 6.48 -6.12 0.70
C SER A 174 5.97 -4.75 0.33
N PHE A 175 6.33 -4.31 -0.88
CA PHE A 175 5.95 -3.00 -1.41
C PHE A 175 4.51 -3.05 -1.87
N TRP A 176 3.63 -2.26 -1.25
CA TRP A 176 2.21 -2.23 -1.59
C TRP A 176 1.64 -0.83 -1.64
N VAL A 177 0.95 -0.50 -2.74
CA VAL A 177 0.18 0.73 -2.90
C VAL A 177 -1.25 0.32 -3.30
N PRO A 178 -2.15 0.08 -2.33
CA PRO A 178 -3.43 -0.61 -2.59
C PRO A 178 -4.28 -0.02 -3.71
N ALA A 179 -4.32 1.31 -3.82
CA ALA A 179 -5.08 2.01 -4.85
C ALA A 179 -4.46 1.89 -6.25
N LEU A 180 -3.15 1.62 -6.36
CA LEU A 180 -2.43 1.59 -7.64
C LEU A 180 -2.19 0.17 -8.15
N GLY A 181 -1.94 -0.80 -7.27
CA GLY A 181 -1.75 -2.19 -7.66
C GLY A 181 -1.54 -3.16 -6.49
N GLY A 182 -1.36 -4.43 -6.85
CA GLY A 182 -1.05 -5.49 -5.89
C GLY A 182 0.33 -5.34 -5.28
N LYS A 183 0.54 -6.00 -4.14
CA LYS A 183 1.83 -6.02 -3.46
C LYS A 183 2.85 -6.93 -4.16
N LYS A 184 4.13 -6.62 -3.99
CA LYS A 184 5.23 -7.49 -4.41
C LYS A 184 6.35 -7.43 -3.37
N ASP A 185 6.85 -8.60 -3.01
CA ASP A 185 7.83 -8.72 -1.94
C ASP A 185 9.20 -8.20 -2.40
N THR A 186 9.92 -7.58 -1.48
CA THR A 186 11.31 -7.12 -1.67
C THR A 186 12.18 -8.02 -0.81
N ASN A 187 13.08 -8.76 -1.44
CA ASN A 187 13.82 -9.83 -0.80
C ASN A 187 15.31 -9.52 -0.77
N PRO A 188 16.04 -9.81 0.32
CA PRO A 188 17.49 -9.73 0.33
C PRO A 188 18.10 -10.70 -0.70
N GLY A 189 18.98 -10.20 -1.56
CA GLY A 189 19.70 -11.01 -2.55
C GLY A 189 18.89 -11.47 -3.76
N MET A 190 17.63 -11.03 -3.90
CA MET A 190 16.81 -11.28 -5.09
C MET A 190 16.04 -10.03 -5.51
N THR A 191 16.19 -9.63 -6.77
CA THR A 191 15.43 -8.53 -7.33
C THR A 191 14.10 -9.05 -7.88
N ASN A 192 13.01 -8.57 -7.30
CA ASN A 192 11.68 -8.72 -7.86
C ASN A 192 11.35 -7.55 -8.78
N HIS A 193 10.39 -7.74 -9.65
CA HIS A 193 9.91 -6.67 -10.52
C HIS A 193 8.39 -6.54 -10.47
N MET A 194 7.92 -5.31 -10.64
CA MET A 194 6.53 -4.99 -10.89
C MET A 194 6.44 -3.69 -11.68
N TRP A 195 5.25 -3.36 -12.17
CA TRP A 195 5.00 -2.06 -12.78
C TRP A 195 3.74 -1.43 -12.18
N LEU A 196 3.72 -0.10 -12.17
CA LEU A 196 2.57 0.72 -11.78
C LEU A 196 2.28 1.74 -12.87
N GLU A 197 1.01 2.11 -13.01
CA GLU A 197 0.55 3.16 -13.91
C GLU A 197 -0.76 3.72 -13.33
N SER A 198 -0.93 5.03 -13.36
CA SER A 198 -2.15 5.70 -12.90
C SER A 198 -2.60 6.74 -13.92
N PRO A 199 -3.87 6.69 -14.38
CA PRO A 199 -4.46 7.76 -15.18
C PRO A 199 -4.97 8.94 -14.34
N VAL A 200 -4.88 8.87 -13.01
CA VAL A 200 -5.39 9.89 -12.09
C VAL A 200 -4.24 10.43 -11.24
N GLU A 201 -4.10 11.75 -11.22
CA GLU A 201 -3.17 12.46 -10.33
C GLU A 201 -3.62 12.37 -8.87
N GLY A 202 -2.65 12.39 -7.95
CA GLY A 202 -2.91 12.34 -6.52
C GLY A 202 -1.76 11.78 -5.71
N THR A 203 -1.89 11.85 -4.39
CA THR A 203 -0.98 11.20 -3.45
C THR A 203 -1.63 9.94 -2.92
N PHE A 204 -1.00 8.79 -3.18
CA PHE A 204 -1.48 7.47 -2.79
C PHE A 204 -0.65 6.92 -1.64
N GLN A 205 -1.33 6.30 -0.68
CA GLN A 205 -0.66 5.77 0.49
C GLN A 205 -0.09 4.38 0.18
N GLY A 206 1.20 4.22 0.46
CA GLY A 206 1.92 2.96 0.41
C GLY A 206 2.17 2.40 1.80
N ARG A 207 2.27 1.07 1.90
CA ARG A 207 2.55 0.34 3.14
C ARG A 207 3.52 -0.80 2.89
N CYS A 208 4.29 -1.14 3.92
CA CYS A 208 4.91 -2.46 4.01
C CYS A 208 3.83 -3.52 4.33
N ALA A 209 3.78 -4.58 3.54
CA ALA A 209 2.80 -5.65 3.65
C ALA A 209 3.41 -7.02 4.01
N GLU A 210 4.62 -7.03 4.58
CA GLU A 210 5.30 -8.21 5.14
C GLU A 210 5.91 -7.88 6.49
N LEU A 211 5.71 -8.73 7.50
CA LEU A 211 6.12 -8.43 8.87
C LEU A 211 7.65 -8.36 8.98
N CYS A 212 8.19 -7.14 9.08
CA CYS A 212 9.63 -6.88 9.04
C CYS A 212 10.25 -6.49 10.39
N GLY A 213 9.49 -6.50 11.49
CA GLY A 213 9.98 -6.21 12.84
C GLY A 213 9.10 -5.23 13.63
N PRO A 214 9.61 -4.64 14.73
CA PRO A 214 8.77 -3.90 15.69
C PRO A 214 8.04 -2.68 15.11
N SER A 215 8.65 -2.00 14.14
CA SER A 215 8.04 -0.84 13.46
C SER A 215 7.42 -1.18 12.10
N HIS A 216 7.10 -2.46 11.83
CA HIS A 216 6.46 -2.89 10.60
C HIS A 216 5.19 -2.07 10.27
N ALA A 217 4.32 -1.87 11.25
CA ALA A 217 3.07 -1.12 11.08
C ALA A 217 3.26 0.38 10.80
N LEU A 218 4.48 0.89 10.99
CA LEU A 218 4.88 2.29 10.80
C LEU A 218 5.74 2.47 9.54
N MET A 219 5.89 1.43 8.71
CA MET A 219 6.70 1.44 7.50
C MET A 219 5.86 1.88 6.28
N ASP A 220 5.31 3.08 6.42
CA ASP A 220 4.47 3.74 5.43
C ASP A 220 5.32 4.60 4.47
N PHE A 221 4.81 4.83 3.26
CA PHE A 221 5.40 5.71 2.24
C PHE A 221 4.30 6.29 1.34
N LYS A 222 4.65 7.16 0.41
CA LYS A 222 3.70 7.79 -0.51
C LYS A 222 4.13 7.64 -1.95
N VAL A 223 3.15 7.49 -2.84
CA VAL A 223 3.34 7.62 -4.29
C VAL A 223 2.60 8.84 -4.77
N LYS A 224 3.33 9.83 -5.27
CA LYS A 224 2.82 11.06 -5.88
C LYS A 224 2.71 10.85 -7.38
N VAL A 225 1.48 10.65 -7.85
CA VAL A 225 1.16 10.68 -9.29
C VAL A 225 0.90 12.13 -9.65
N VAL A 226 1.77 12.69 -10.49
CA VAL A 226 1.75 14.11 -10.84
C VAL A 226 1.68 14.29 -12.35
N SER A 227 1.35 15.50 -12.81
CA SER A 227 1.46 15.84 -14.23
C SER A 227 2.91 15.68 -14.73
N GLN A 228 3.09 15.50 -16.04
CA GLN A 228 4.45 15.45 -16.62
C GLN A 228 5.25 16.73 -16.34
N GLU A 229 4.59 17.90 -16.38
CA GLU A 229 5.20 19.20 -16.07
C GLU A 229 5.69 19.27 -14.61
N GLU A 230 4.86 18.84 -13.66
CA GLU A 230 5.25 18.82 -12.25
C GLU A 230 6.36 17.81 -11.96
N PHE A 231 6.34 16.65 -12.64
CA PHE A 231 7.43 15.68 -12.55
C PHE A 231 8.74 16.28 -13.07
N ASP A 232 8.73 16.91 -14.26
CA ASP A 232 9.93 17.52 -14.85
C ASP A 232 10.47 18.65 -13.97
N LYS A 233 9.57 19.45 -13.38
CA LYS A 233 9.93 20.47 -12.38
C LYS A 233 10.59 19.84 -11.16
N TRP A 234 10.01 18.77 -10.61
CA TRP A 234 10.59 18.04 -9.48
C TRP A 234 11.98 17.46 -9.83
N VAL A 235 12.17 16.93 -11.03
CA VAL A 235 13.48 16.45 -11.51
C VAL A 235 14.51 17.58 -11.55
N VAL A 236 14.15 18.74 -12.09
CA VAL A 236 15.04 19.91 -12.10
C VAL A 236 15.37 20.35 -10.68
N GLN A 237 14.39 20.40 -9.79
CA GLN A 237 14.58 20.75 -8.38
C GLN A 237 15.51 19.78 -7.66
N MET A 238 15.38 18.47 -7.88
CA MET A 238 16.24 17.46 -7.25
C MET A 238 17.67 17.46 -7.79
N THR A 239 17.87 17.85 -9.05
CA THR A 239 19.19 17.75 -9.71
C THR A 239 19.97 19.06 -9.76
N LYS A 240 19.27 20.19 -9.77
CA LYS A 240 19.85 21.54 -9.93
C LYS A 240 19.23 22.58 -9.01
N GLY A 241 18.17 22.24 -8.27
CA GLY A 241 17.47 23.18 -7.40
C GLY A 241 18.36 23.59 -6.23
N GLU A 242 18.25 24.86 -5.87
CA GLU A 242 18.82 25.36 -4.63
C GLU A 242 17.81 25.18 -3.49
N ASN A 243 18.31 25.10 -2.27
CA ASN A 243 17.45 25.11 -1.08
C ASN A 243 16.88 26.50 -0.86
N ALA A 244 15.60 26.57 -0.46
CA ALA A 244 14.97 27.81 -0.04
C ALA A 244 15.77 28.44 1.11
N PRO A 245 15.84 29.79 1.18
CA PRO A 245 16.47 30.45 2.32
C PRO A 245 15.81 30.00 3.63
N ALA A 246 16.62 29.63 4.62
CA ALA A 246 16.12 29.36 5.96
C ALA A 246 15.43 30.60 6.55
N GLU A 247 14.40 30.39 7.39
CA GLU A 247 13.70 31.48 8.07
C GLU A 247 14.67 32.22 9.00
N ASN A 248 15.51 31.45 9.71
CA ASN A 248 16.63 31.96 10.48
C ASN A 248 17.96 31.42 9.96
N LYS A 249 18.60 32.20 9.08
CA LYS A 249 19.88 31.82 8.46
C LYS A 249 20.99 31.51 9.47
N ALA A 250 21.10 32.27 10.56
CA ALA A 250 22.16 32.06 11.55
C ALA A 250 21.99 30.72 12.28
N VAL A 251 20.76 30.41 12.68
CA VAL A 251 20.42 29.14 13.35
C VAL A 251 20.56 27.96 12.37
N ALA A 252 20.14 28.11 11.12
CA ALA A 252 20.32 27.08 10.09
C ALA A 252 21.80 26.78 9.81
N THR A 253 22.67 27.79 9.79
CA THR A 253 24.12 27.58 9.65
C THR A 253 24.72 26.81 10.83
N GLN A 254 24.25 27.09 12.05
CA GLN A 254 24.63 26.30 13.22
C GLN A 254 24.12 24.85 13.09
N GLY A 255 22.88 24.67 12.63
CA GLY A 255 22.28 23.36 12.39
C GLY A 255 23.03 22.53 11.35
N GLU A 256 23.50 23.17 10.27
CA GLU A 256 24.33 22.52 9.25
C GLU A 256 25.65 21.98 9.84
N GLU A 257 26.27 22.72 10.77
CA GLU A 257 27.49 22.27 11.43
C GLU A 257 27.22 21.07 12.35
N VAL A 258 26.14 21.11 13.12
CA VAL A 258 25.71 19.95 13.94
C VAL A 258 25.41 18.75 13.03
N PHE A 259 24.76 18.97 11.89
CA PHE A 259 24.45 17.93 10.90
C PHE A 259 25.73 17.28 10.36
N LYS A 260 26.75 18.06 10.00
CA LYS A 260 28.05 17.56 9.53
C LYS A 260 28.78 16.76 10.60
N GLN A 261 28.60 17.08 11.87
CA GLN A 261 29.26 16.37 12.97
C GLN A 261 28.55 15.08 13.36
N SER A 262 27.22 15.07 13.32
CA SER A 262 26.43 13.99 13.95
C SER A 262 25.53 13.19 13.00
N CYS A 263 25.23 13.69 11.81
CA CYS A 263 24.21 13.11 10.92
C CYS A 263 24.77 12.65 9.56
N ILE A 264 25.77 13.36 9.02
CA ILE A 264 26.27 13.16 7.66
C ILE A 264 26.89 11.77 7.42
N SER A 265 27.33 11.08 8.47
CA SER A 265 27.85 9.71 8.35
C SER A 265 26.77 8.70 7.95
N CYS A 266 25.50 9.00 8.23
CA CYS A 266 24.37 8.14 7.92
C CYS A 266 23.51 8.70 6.79
N HIS A 267 23.31 10.02 6.74
CA HIS A 267 22.39 10.69 5.82
C HIS A 267 23.11 11.51 4.76
N ALA A 268 22.76 11.29 3.51
CA ALA A 268 23.23 12.10 2.39
C ALA A 268 22.39 13.37 2.20
N VAL A 269 23.05 14.46 1.80
CA VAL A 269 22.44 15.69 1.27
C VAL A 269 23.22 16.08 0.02
N ASP A 270 22.53 16.25 -1.11
CA ASP A 270 23.15 16.50 -2.43
C ASP A 270 24.20 15.45 -2.82
N GLY A 271 23.94 14.19 -2.45
CA GLY A 271 24.88 13.08 -2.69
C GLY A 271 26.13 13.09 -1.80
N ASN A 272 26.24 14.02 -0.84
CA ASN A 272 27.33 14.07 0.13
C ASN A 272 26.89 13.45 1.46
N GLY A 273 27.62 12.44 1.93
CA GLY A 273 27.36 11.76 3.20
C GLY A 273 27.18 10.24 3.04
N GLY A 274 26.63 9.61 4.07
CA GLY A 274 26.35 8.19 4.13
C GLY A 274 25.05 7.79 3.45
N LYS A 275 24.91 6.49 3.19
CA LYS A 275 23.71 5.85 2.63
C LYS A 275 23.08 4.83 3.59
N ILE A 276 23.30 5.02 4.90
CA ILE A 276 22.75 4.14 5.95
C ILE A 276 21.31 4.53 6.24
N GLY A 277 21.08 5.85 6.38
CA GLY A 277 19.76 6.43 6.55
C GLY A 277 19.20 6.99 5.24
N PRO A 278 17.93 7.43 5.25
CA PRO A 278 17.31 8.08 4.12
C PRO A 278 18.09 9.31 3.67
N ASP A 279 18.20 9.52 2.36
CA ASP A 279 18.64 10.79 1.77
C ASP A 279 17.78 11.94 2.32
N LEU A 280 18.35 13.11 2.58
CA LEU A 280 17.66 14.28 3.15
C LEU A 280 17.69 15.52 2.23
N THR A 281 18.17 15.38 1.00
CA THR A 281 18.37 16.44 -0.02
C THR A 281 17.16 17.37 -0.18
N ASN A 282 15.95 16.81 -0.06
CA ASN A 282 14.67 17.51 -0.18
C ASN A 282 13.79 17.36 1.07
N PHE A 283 14.39 17.18 2.25
CA PHE A 283 13.64 16.88 3.47
C PHE A 283 12.53 17.90 3.77
N GLY A 284 12.78 19.20 3.55
CA GLY A 284 11.79 20.26 3.74
C GLY A 284 10.63 20.25 2.74
N ASN A 285 10.72 19.49 1.64
CA ASN A 285 9.60 19.26 0.72
C ASN A 285 8.70 18.10 1.13
N ARG A 286 9.12 17.24 2.09
CA ARG A 286 8.38 16.04 2.50
C ARG A 286 7.15 16.39 3.31
N GLN A 287 6.14 15.54 3.22
CA GLN A 287 4.92 15.68 4.02
C GLN A 287 5.07 15.09 5.43
N THR A 288 5.99 14.17 5.65
CA THR A 288 6.14 13.44 6.91
C THR A 288 7.60 13.29 7.33
N VAL A 289 7.86 13.37 8.63
CA VAL A 289 9.10 12.90 9.26
C VAL A 289 8.91 11.46 9.76
N ALA A 290 9.98 10.66 9.64
CA ALA A 290 9.96 9.22 9.95
C ALA A 290 8.89 8.40 9.19
N GLY A 291 8.22 8.98 8.19
CA GLY A 291 7.12 8.36 7.44
C GLY A 291 5.76 8.34 8.12
N VAL A 292 5.67 8.79 9.39
CA VAL A 292 4.44 8.63 10.19
C VAL A 292 3.97 9.91 10.87
N LEU A 293 4.87 10.83 11.20
CA LEU A 293 4.52 12.11 11.82
C LEU A 293 4.46 13.22 10.76
N PRO A 294 3.63 14.26 10.93
CA PRO A 294 3.66 15.45 10.08
C PRO A 294 5.07 16.07 10.04
N ASN A 295 5.49 16.59 8.89
CA ASN A 295 6.79 17.25 8.77
C ASN A 295 6.72 18.73 9.21
N ASP A 296 6.56 18.96 10.51
CA ASP A 296 6.61 20.28 11.14
C ASP A 296 7.73 20.34 12.20
N LYS A 297 8.08 21.56 12.62
CA LYS A 297 9.22 21.79 13.54
C LYS A 297 9.08 20.99 14.85
N GLN A 298 7.87 20.82 15.37
CA GLN A 298 7.62 20.11 16.62
C GLN A 298 7.92 18.61 16.47
N HIS A 299 7.35 17.96 15.46
CA HIS A 299 7.52 16.52 15.26
C HIS A 299 8.92 16.15 14.75
N VAL A 300 9.58 17.05 14.02
CA VAL A 300 11.00 16.87 13.68
C VAL A 300 11.85 16.90 14.95
N ALA A 301 11.60 17.84 15.87
CA ALA A 301 12.30 17.88 17.15
C ALA A 301 12.02 16.62 18.00
N GLU A 302 10.77 16.14 18.04
CA GLU A 302 10.39 14.90 18.70
C GLU A 302 11.18 13.69 18.16
N TRP A 303 11.22 13.53 16.83
CA TRP A 303 11.98 12.49 16.17
C TRP A 303 13.48 12.57 16.49
N LEU A 304 14.07 13.76 16.47
CA LEU A 304 15.50 13.93 16.77
C LEU A 304 15.85 13.64 18.23
N LYS A 305 14.96 13.94 19.18
CA LYS A 305 15.18 13.73 20.62
C LYS A 305 15.05 12.27 21.02
N ASP A 306 14.06 11.56 20.48
CA ASP A 306 13.84 10.15 20.83
C ASP A 306 13.23 9.32 19.69
N PRO A 307 14.04 8.91 18.69
CA PRO A 307 13.57 8.11 17.56
C PRO A 307 12.83 6.83 17.98
N GLU A 308 13.29 6.17 19.06
CA GLU A 308 12.75 4.91 19.55
C GLU A 308 11.30 5.03 20.03
N SER A 309 10.93 6.16 20.63
CA SER A 309 9.56 6.43 21.06
C SER A 309 8.59 6.57 19.88
N VAL A 310 9.07 7.07 18.74
CA VAL A 310 8.27 7.29 17.54
C VAL A 310 8.19 6.03 16.70
N LYS A 311 9.32 5.34 16.49
CA LYS A 311 9.41 4.08 15.74
C LYS A 311 10.24 3.07 16.54
N PRO A 312 9.61 2.20 17.35
CA PRO A 312 10.32 1.19 18.12
C PRO A 312 11.19 0.27 17.25
N GLY A 313 12.42 0.02 17.68
CA GLY A 313 13.40 -0.81 16.97
C GLY A 313 13.99 -0.18 15.71
N ASN A 314 13.79 1.11 15.47
CA ASN A 314 14.43 1.80 14.36
C ASN A 314 15.96 1.88 14.56
N LEU A 315 16.70 1.99 13.45
CA LEU A 315 18.17 1.96 13.48
C LEU A 315 18.81 3.36 13.60
N MET A 316 18.03 4.44 13.74
CA MET A 316 18.56 5.77 14.01
C MET A 316 18.86 5.89 15.52
N PRO A 317 20.14 6.07 15.92
CA PRO A 317 20.48 6.14 17.33
C PRO A 317 19.96 7.43 17.96
N ASN A 318 19.62 7.38 19.26
CA ASN A 318 19.41 8.58 20.04
C ASN A 318 20.76 9.27 20.28
N LEU A 319 21.00 10.38 19.58
CA LEU A 319 22.27 11.13 19.59
C LEU A 319 22.48 11.97 20.87
N LYS A 320 21.51 11.99 21.80
CA LYS A 320 21.56 12.75 23.07
C LYS A 320 21.86 14.24 22.86
N LEU A 321 21.26 14.82 21.82
CA LEU A 321 21.35 16.23 21.48
C LEU A 321 20.70 17.08 22.58
N ASN A 322 21.29 18.24 22.86
CA ASN A 322 20.66 19.25 23.71
C ASN A 322 19.60 20.06 22.93
N ASP A 323 18.80 20.86 23.64
CA ASP A 323 17.69 21.60 23.03
C ASP A 323 18.15 22.59 21.94
N ASP A 324 19.25 23.33 22.17
CA ASP A 324 19.80 24.27 21.19
C ASP A 324 20.26 23.56 19.90
N GLN A 325 20.87 22.37 20.02
CA GLN A 325 21.27 21.55 18.88
C GLN A 325 20.07 21.03 18.10
N VAL A 326 19.01 20.62 18.81
CA VAL A 326 17.77 20.15 18.17
C VAL A 326 17.11 21.28 17.41
N ASP A 327 16.96 22.45 18.02
CA ASP A 327 16.34 23.62 17.38
C ASP A 327 17.13 24.07 16.14
N ALA A 328 18.46 24.06 16.24
CA ALA A 328 19.34 24.37 15.11
C ALA A 328 19.18 23.36 13.96
N LEU A 329 19.16 22.06 14.26
CA LEU A 329 18.94 21.01 13.27
C LEU A 329 17.54 21.08 12.64
N VAL A 330 16.50 21.35 13.43
CA VAL A 330 15.13 21.51 12.90
C VAL A 330 15.08 22.64 11.89
N GLU A 331 15.70 23.79 12.18
CA GLU A 331 15.77 24.91 11.25
C GLU A 331 16.55 24.56 9.97
N TYR A 332 17.71 23.91 10.11
CA TYR A 332 18.50 23.45 8.97
C TYR A 332 17.72 22.45 8.10
N LEU A 333 17.18 21.39 8.68
CA LEU A 333 16.43 20.36 7.95
C LEU A 333 15.18 20.93 7.26
N SER A 334 14.46 21.84 7.91
CA SER A 334 13.30 22.54 7.33
C SER A 334 13.71 23.39 6.12
N SER A 335 14.94 23.92 6.12
CA SER A 335 15.50 24.70 5.01
C SER A 335 15.89 23.86 3.79
N LEU A 336 16.01 22.53 3.92
CA LEU A 336 16.32 21.60 2.82
C LEU A 336 15.11 21.40 1.89
N LYS A 337 14.61 22.51 1.35
CA LYS A 337 13.42 22.61 0.50
C LYS A 337 13.84 23.09 -0.87
N ARG A 338 13.91 22.17 -1.84
CA ARG A 338 14.24 22.50 -3.23
C ARG A 338 13.18 23.38 -3.86
N GLN A 339 13.62 24.41 -4.58
CA GLN A 339 12.76 25.31 -5.35
C GLN A 339 13.24 25.50 -6.79
#